data_AF-A0A0D9QG02-F1
#
_entry.id   AF-A0A0D9QG02-F1
#
_cell.length_a   1.000
_cell.length_b   1.000
_cell.length_c   1.000
_cell.angle_alpha   90.00
_cell.angle_beta   90.00
_cell.angle_gamma   90.00
#
_symmetry.space_group_name_H-M   'P 1'
#
loop_
_entity.id
_entity.type
_entity.pdbx_description
1 polymer ?
#
loop_
_entity_poly.entity_id
_entity_poly.type
_entity_poly.pdbx_seq_one_letter_code
_entity_poly.pdbx_strand_id
1 'polypeptide(L)'
;MTYTPFKCSTISSTTPAQQRISNMTCTQIDVMKQMKRFYNPRENINWTLIRFRHRVSQLRKKKLKYKNHSKVALRFRLTRFGWERLQSGRNASKRNMSIKKYNEKMKIKYVSRDDIKKFKFQMPSYVLRIRDSPVDYNPNIMRARKFLPSHFG
;
A
#
# COMPACT_ATOMS: atom_id res chain seq x y z
N MET A 1 61.99 43.24 39.44
CA MET A 1 63.22 42.58 38.94
C MET A 1 62.83 41.52 37.92
N THR A 2 63.46 41.61 36.76
CA THR A 2 63.54 40.72 35.58
C THR A 2 62.96 39.29 35.65
N TYR A 3 62.14 38.93 34.65
CA TYR A 3 62.11 37.58 34.06
C TYR A 3 61.74 37.68 32.57
N THR A 4 62.63 37.24 31.69
CA THR A 4 62.37 37.04 30.25
C THR A 4 62.16 35.55 29.99
N PRO A 5 61.08 35.12 29.31
CA PRO A 5 61.01 33.78 28.75
C PRO A 5 61.45 33.78 27.28
N PHE A 6 62.21 32.74 26.96
CA PHE A 6 62.80 32.39 25.68
C PHE A 6 61.78 32.34 24.52
N LYS A 7 62.15 32.93 23.37
CA LYS A 7 61.50 32.68 22.08
C LYS A 7 61.97 31.33 21.54
N CYS A 8 61.11 30.31 21.58
CA CYS A 8 61.26 29.13 20.73
C CYS A 8 60.68 29.46 19.33
N SER A 9 61.56 29.83 18.40
CA SER A 9 61.24 29.91 16.98
C SER A 9 61.29 28.50 16.38
N THR A 10 60.15 27.81 16.32
CA THR A 10 59.97 26.66 15.43
C THR A 10 59.79 27.17 14.01
N ILE A 11 60.90 27.27 13.28
CA ILE A 11 60.89 27.39 11.83
C ILE A 11 60.42 26.03 11.29
N SER A 12 59.13 25.91 10.99
CA SER A 12 58.64 24.81 10.17
C SER A 12 59.10 25.06 8.73
N SER A 13 60.26 24.49 8.39
CA SER A 13 60.80 24.46 7.04
C SER A 13 59.93 23.55 6.16
N THR A 14 58.79 24.04 5.69
CA THR A 14 58.11 23.39 4.57
C THR A 14 58.94 23.65 3.32
N THR A 15 59.48 22.58 2.75
CA THR A 15 60.26 22.62 1.52
C THR A 15 59.44 23.28 0.38
N PRO A 16 60.05 24.07 -0.53
CA PRO A 16 59.31 24.68 -1.65
C PRO A 16 58.59 23.66 -2.54
N ALA A 17 59.07 22.41 -2.54
CA ALA A 17 58.40 21.28 -3.20
C ALA A 17 57.05 20.91 -2.56
N GLN A 18 56.92 20.98 -1.24
CA GLN A 18 55.67 20.65 -0.52
C GLN A 18 54.58 21.72 -0.73
N GLN A 19 54.96 23.00 -0.81
CA GLN A 19 54.03 24.09 -1.14
C GLN A 19 53.56 24.05 -2.61
N ARG A 20 54.39 23.52 -3.54
CA ARG A 20 54.00 23.32 -4.94
C ARG A 20 53.02 22.15 -5.12
N ILE A 21 53.22 21.06 -4.37
CA ILE A 21 52.34 19.88 -4.42
C ILE A 21 50.98 20.17 -3.78
N SER A 22 50.92 20.94 -2.69
CA SER A 22 49.64 21.39 -2.09
C SER A 22 48.85 22.33 -3.01
N ASN A 23 49.53 23.19 -3.77
CA ASN A 23 48.86 24.14 -4.67
C ASN A 23 48.42 23.50 -6.00
N MET A 24 49.13 22.48 -6.50
CA MET A 24 48.66 21.69 -7.67
C MET A 24 47.52 20.72 -7.32
N THR A 25 47.51 20.17 -6.10
CA THR A 25 46.41 19.30 -5.66
C THR A 25 45.13 20.09 -5.34
N CYS A 26 45.24 21.30 -4.77
CA CYS A 26 44.08 22.16 -4.51
C CYS A 26 43.40 22.63 -5.82
N THR A 27 44.17 22.93 -6.86
CA THR A 27 43.64 23.34 -8.17
C THR A 27 43.05 22.17 -8.96
N GLN A 28 43.61 20.96 -8.85
CA GLN A 28 43.03 19.76 -9.47
C GLN A 28 41.71 19.33 -8.81
N ILE A 29 41.57 19.47 -7.49
CA ILE A 29 40.32 19.16 -6.79
C ILE A 29 39.20 20.12 -7.21
N ASP A 30 39.48 21.42 -7.37
CA ASP A 30 38.49 22.40 -7.84
C ASP A 30 38.07 22.21 -9.30
N VAL A 31 39.00 21.82 -10.18
CA VAL A 31 38.70 21.47 -11.59
C VAL A 31 37.85 20.19 -11.68
N MET A 32 38.14 19.17 -10.86
CA MET A 32 37.30 17.96 -10.77
C MET A 32 35.92 18.23 -10.14
N LYS A 33 35.82 19.23 -9.25
CA LYS A 33 34.54 19.68 -8.66
C LYS A 33 33.69 20.47 -9.67
N GLN A 34 34.32 21.24 -10.55
CA GLN A 34 33.67 21.89 -11.69
C GLN A 34 33.19 20.89 -12.77
N MET A 35 33.83 19.72 -12.88
CA MET A 35 33.38 18.64 -13.79
C MET A 35 32.28 17.74 -13.21
N LYS A 36 31.88 17.90 -11.94
CA LYS A 36 30.62 17.32 -11.47
C LYS A 36 29.48 18.16 -12.02
N ARG A 37 28.98 17.76 -13.19
CA ARG A 37 27.58 18.00 -13.60
C ARG A 37 26.68 17.48 -12.48
N PHE A 38 26.39 18.30 -11.49
CA PHE A 38 25.26 18.08 -10.62
C PHE A 38 24.03 18.17 -11.52
N TYR A 39 23.41 17.02 -11.83
CA TYR A 39 22.09 17.01 -12.43
C TYR A 39 21.19 17.86 -11.52
N ASN A 40 20.81 19.06 -11.96
CA ASN A 40 19.92 19.91 -11.19
C ASN A 40 18.49 19.39 -11.42
N PRO A 41 17.88 18.68 -10.45
CA PRO A 41 16.57 18.08 -10.65
C PRO A 41 15.47 19.16 -10.78
N ARG A 42 15.73 20.42 -10.43
CA ARG A 42 14.77 21.51 -10.64
C ARG A 42 14.68 21.94 -12.10
N GLU A 43 15.80 21.94 -12.82
CA GLU A 43 15.89 22.39 -14.22
C GLU A 43 15.76 21.25 -15.23
N ASN A 44 16.25 20.06 -14.89
CA ASN A 44 16.30 18.94 -15.83
C ASN A 44 15.08 18.00 -15.74
N ILE A 45 14.24 18.13 -14.72
CA ILE A 45 12.99 17.37 -14.62
C ILE A 45 11.87 18.19 -15.25
N ASN A 46 11.25 17.65 -16.30
CA ASN A 46 10.10 18.28 -16.94
C ASN A 46 8.84 18.14 -16.07
N TRP A 47 8.74 18.99 -15.05
CA TRP A 47 7.63 19.01 -14.10
C TRP A 47 6.29 19.26 -14.78
N THR A 48 6.24 20.08 -15.82
CA THR A 48 5.03 20.37 -16.60
C THR A 48 4.49 19.11 -17.26
N LEU A 49 5.34 18.35 -17.95
CA LEU A 49 4.97 17.10 -18.60
C LEU A 49 4.55 16.04 -17.57
N ILE A 50 5.24 15.93 -16.44
CA ILE A 50 4.89 15.00 -15.36
C ILE A 50 3.51 15.35 -14.79
N ARG A 51 3.26 16.61 -14.46
CA ARG A 51 1.96 17.09 -13.96
C ARG A 51 0.85 16.86 -14.97
N PHE A 52 1.11 17.13 -16.25
CA PHE A 52 0.17 16.87 -17.34
C PHE A 52 -0.18 15.38 -17.46
N ARG A 53 0.84 14.50 -17.52
CA ARG A 53 0.65 13.04 -17.56
C ARG A 53 -0.12 12.54 -16.34
N HIS A 54 0.19 13.04 -15.16
CA HIS A 54 -0.54 12.73 -13.94
C HIS A 54 -2.00 13.18 -14.03
N ARG A 55 -2.27 14.41 -14.50
CA ARG A 55 -3.63 14.94 -14.68
C ARG A 55 -4.44 14.11 -15.67
N VAL A 56 -3.87 13.74 -16.82
CA VAL A 56 -4.50 12.84 -17.80
C VAL A 56 -4.82 11.47 -17.19
N SER A 57 -3.89 10.90 -16.41
CA SER A 57 -4.11 9.63 -15.69
C SER A 57 -5.28 9.73 -14.71
N GLN A 58 -5.38 10.82 -13.95
CA GLN A 58 -6.50 11.07 -13.03
C GLN A 58 -7.84 11.21 -13.77
N LEU A 59 -7.87 11.95 -14.89
CA LEU A 59 -9.07 12.06 -15.72
C LEU A 59 -9.50 10.70 -16.30
N ARG A 60 -8.53 9.88 -16.74
CA ARG A 60 -8.78 8.53 -17.23
C ARG A 60 -9.32 7.62 -16.13
N LYS A 61 -8.75 7.67 -14.91
CA LYS A 61 -9.24 6.94 -13.73
C LYS A 61 -10.65 7.39 -13.32
N LYS A 62 -10.96 8.70 -13.39
CA LYS A 62 -12.29 9.24 -13.09
C LYS A 62 -13.35 8.75 -14.10
N LYS A 63 -12.99 8.62 -15.38
CA LYS A 63 -13.87 8.08 -16.42
C LYS A 63 -13.99 6.56 -16.37
N LEU A 64 -12.91 5.85 -16.03
CA LEU A 64 -12.87 4.39 -15.97
C LEU A 64 -13.39 3.90 -14.61
N LYS A 65 -14.69 3.60 -14.54
CA LYS A 65 -15.28 2.96 -13.35
C LYS A 65 -14.70 1.57 -13.19
N TYR A 66 -14.10 1.28 -12.02
CA TYR A 66 -13.66 -0.07 -11.68
C TYR A 66 -14.84 -1.04 -11.79
N LYS A 67 -14.62 -2.14 -12.51
CA LYS A 67 -15.62 -3.18 -12.71
C LYS A 67 -15.29 -4.39 -11.86
N ASN A 68 -16.32 -4.93 -11.23
CA ASN A 68 -16.23 -6.18 -10.51
C ASN A 68 -16.19 -7.34 -11.51
N HIS A 69 -15.29 -8.29 -11.33
CA HIS A 69 -15.24 -9.54 -12.06
C HIS A 69 -16.51 -10.41 -11.83
N SER A 70 -17.41 -10.44 -12.79
CA SER A 70 -18.73 -11.10 -12.69
C SER A 70 -18.67 -12.55 -12.17
N LYS A 71 -17.76 -13.38 -12.70
CA LYS A 71 -17.65 -14.80 -12.28
C LYS A 71 -17.27 -14.97 -10.80
N VAL A 72 -16.57 -14.00 -10.21
CA VAL A 72 -16.18 -14.04 -8.80
C VAL A 72 -17.39 -13.70 -7.94
N ALA A 73 -18.14 -12.66 -8.32
CA ALA A 73 -19.37 -12.27 -7.62
C ALA A 73 -20.43 -13.39 -7.59
N LEU A 74 -20.47 -14.26 -8.60
CA LEU A 74 -21.40 -15.40 -8.63
C LEU A 74 -20.99 -16.57 -7.73
N ARG A 75 -19.69 -16.72 -7.43
CA ARG A 75 -19.14 -17.89 -6.72
C ARG A 75 -18.83 -17.63 -5.26
N PHE A 76 -18.57 -16.37 -4.92
CA PHE A 76 -18.12 -15.96 -3.61
C PHE A 76 -19.07 -14.92 -3.02
N ARG A 77 -19.29 -15.02 -1.71
CA ARG A 77 -20.14 -14.09 -0.97
C ARG A 77 -19.32 -13.39 0.09
N LEU A 78 -19.41 -12.07 0.15
CA LEU A 78 -18.78 -11.30 1.23
C LEU A 78 -19.77 -11.17 2.40
N THR A 79 -19.39 -11.67 3.58
CA THR A 79 -20.14 -11.58 4.84
C THR A 79 -19.34 -10.83 5.89
N ARG A 80 -19.96 -10.49 7.03
CA ARG A 80 -19.33 -9.74 8.13
C ARG A 80 -17.98 -10.31 8.57
N PHE A 81 -17.82 -11.64 8.49
CA PHE A 81 -16.61 -12.34 8.91
C PHE A 81 -15.56 -12.45 7.80
N GLY A 82 -15.97 -12.44 6.54
CA GLY A 82 -15.05 -12.53 5.42
C GLY A 82 -15.70 -13.07 4.15
N TRP A 83 -14.85 -13.54 3.24
CA TRP A 83 -15.30 -14.13 1.97
C TRP A 83 -15.62 -15.60 2.15
N GLU A 84 -16.85 -15.96 1.80
CA GLU A 84 -17.37 -17.31 1.82
C GLU A 84 -17.36 -17.92 0.42
N ARG A 85 -17.17 -19.25 0.38
CA ARG A 85 -17.23 -20.06 -0.83
C ARG A 85 -17.93 -21.38 -0.59
N LEU A 86 -18.51 -21.91 -1.67
CA LEU A 86 -18.91 -23.30 -1.74
C LEU A 86 -17.69 -24.19 -1.97
N GLN A 87 -17.73 -25.42 -1.45
CA GLN A 87 -16.71 -26.41 -1.76
C GLN A 87 -16.86 -26.92 -3.20
N SER A 88 -15.74 -27.14 -3.87
CA SER A 88 -15.72 -27.72 -5.21
C SER A 88 -16.38 -29.09 -5.21
N GLY A 89 -17.26 -29.39 -6.18
CA GLY A 89 -17.96 -30.67 -6.25
C GLY A 89 -19.13 -30.82 -5.28
N ARG A 90 -19.59 -29.74 -4.62
CA ARG A 90 -20.78 -29.77 -3.76
C ARG A 90 -22.04 -30.23 -4.51
N ASN A 91 -22.16 -29.92 -5.80
CA ASN A 91 -23.32 -30.31 -6.61
C ASN A 91 -23.09 -31.59 -7.43
N ALA A 92 -21.92 -32.22 -7.32
CA ALA A 92 -21.63 -33.48 -8.03
C ALA A 92 -22.41 -34.66 -7.43
N SER A 93 -22.41 -35.79 -8.14
CA SER A 93 -22.92 -37.08 -7.63
C SER A 93 -22.04 -37.59 -6.47
N LYS A 94 -22.67 -38.23 -5.47
CA LYS A 94 -22.06 -38.51 -4.15
C LYS A 94 -22.17 -39.97 -3.72
N ARG A 95 -22.37 -40.87 -4.68
CA ARG A 95 -22.72 -42.28 -4.44
C ARG A 95 -21.72 -43.02 -3.53
N ASN A 96 -20.42 -42.72 -3.63
CA ASN A 96 -19.35 -43.46 -2.92
C ASN A 96 -18.69 -42.66 -1.78
N MET A 97 -19.39 -41.70 -1.17
CA MET A 97 -18.86 -40.92 -0.05
C MET A 97 -19.46 -41.35 1.28
N SER A 98 -18.63 -41.38 2.32
CA SER A 98 -19.13 -41.54 3.69
C SER A 98 -19.96 -40.33 4.12
N ILE A 99 -20.89 -40.55 5.05
CA ILE A 99 -21.77 -39.51 5.62
C ILE A 99 -20.95 -38.34 6.16
N LYS A 100 -19.84 -38.61 6.85
CA LYS A 100 -18.92 -37.58 7.37
C LYS A 100 -18.34 -36.71 6.24
N LYS A 101 -17.87 -37.33 5.15
CA LYS A 101 -17.34 -36.61 3.99
C LYS A 101 -18.43 -35.81 3.27
N TYR A 102 -19.63 -36.37 3.15
CA TYR A 102 -20.79 -35.68 2.59
C TYR A 102 -21.12 -34.41 3.38
N ASN A 103 -21.26 -34.52 4.71
CA ASN A 103 -21.56 -33.39 5.58
C ASN A 103 -20.49 -32.31 5.49
N GLU A 104 -19.22 -32.71 5.49
CA GLU A 104 -18.10 -31.77 5.34
C GLU A 104 -18.14 -31.05 3.98
N LYS A 105 -18.51 -31.75 2.90
CA LYS A 105 -18.65 -31.19 1.55
C LYS A 105 -19.76 -30.15 1.44
N MET A 106 -20.83 -30.32 2.20
CA MET A 106 -21.98 -29.40 2.22
C MET A 106 -21.74 -28.11 2.98
N LYS A 107 -20.71 -28.05 3.83
CA LYS A 107 -20.38 -26.84 4.58
C LYS A 107 -19.91 -25.70 3.68
N ILE A 108 -20.32 -24.49 4.02
CA ILE A 108 -19.73 -23.26 3.48
C ILE A 108 -18.38 -23.07 4.17
N LYS A 109 -17.34 -22.74 3.39
CA LYS A 109 -16.00 -22.46 3.92
C LYS A 109 -15.60 -21.03 3.62
N TYR A 110 -14.78 -20.47 4.49
CA TYR A 110 -14.12 -19.20 4.19
C TYR A 110 -12.99 -19.40 3.18
N VAL A 111 -12.71 -18.33 2.44
CA VAL A 111 -11.57 -18.23 1.54
C VAL A 111 -10.28 -18.16 2.37
N SER A 112 -9.20 -18.77 1.86
CA SER A 112 -7.88 -18.71 2.53
C SER A 112 -7.38 -17.27 2.61
N ARG A 113 -6.62 -16.96 3.67
CA ARG A 113 -6.04 -15.62 3.88
C ARG A 113 -5.17 -15.18 2.71
N ASP A 114 -4.46 -16.10 2.08
CA ASP A 114 -3.57 -15.81 0.94
C ASP A 114 -4.35 -15.33 -0.29
N ASP A 115 -5.56 -15.86 -0.48
CA ASP A 115 -6.41 -15.53 -1.62
C ASP A 115 -7.19 -14.22 -1.41
N ILE A 116 -7.37 -13.76 -0.17
CA ILE A 116 -8.12 -12.51 0.14
C ILE A 116 -7.53 -11.31 -0.62
N LYS A 117 -6.20 -11.27 -0.81
CA LYS A 117 -5.55 -10.19 -1.57
C LYS A 117 -6.06 -10.12 -3.01
N LYS A 118 -6.31 -11.27 -3.65
CA LYS A 118 -6.82 -11.36 -5.03
C LYS A 118 -8.22 -10.76 -5.15
N PHE A 119 -9.07 -10.93 -4.13
CA PHE A 119 -10.42 -10.36 -4.11
C PHE A 119 -10.43 -8.84 -4.10
N LYS A 120 -9.48 -8.19 -3.43
CA LYS A 120 -9.38 -6.71 -3.45
C LYS A 120 -9.18 -6.16 -4.88
N PHE A 121 -8.43 -6.88 -5.71
CA PHE A 121 -8.19 -6.50 -7.10
C PHE A 121 -9.34 -6.87 -8.03
N GLN A 122 -9.97 -8.04 -7.82
CA GLN A 122 -11.05 -8.53 -8.70
C GLN A 122 -12.41 -7.92 -8.40
N MET A 123 -12.66 -7.55 -7.13
CA MET A 123 -13.92 -7.05 -6.59
C MET A 123 -13.75 -5.68 -5.92
N PRO A 124 -13.19 -4.67 -6.62
CA PRO A 124 -12.83 -3.38 -6.00
C PRO A 124 -14.03 -2.61 -5.45
N SER A 125 -15.23 -2.79 -6.02
CA SER A 125 -16.45 -2.12 -5.54
C SER A 125 -17.28 -2.99 -4.58
N TYR A 126 -16.85 -4.22 -4.32
CA TYR A 126 -17.60 -5.17 -3.48
C TYR A 126 -17.14 -5.02 -2.03
N VAL A 127 -17.77 -4.09 -1.32
CA VAL A 127 -17.50 -3.79 0.07
C VAL A 127 -18.76 -4.06 0.89
N LEU A 128 -18.61 -4.57 2.11
CA LEU A 128 -19.70 -4.62 3.07
C LEU A 128 -20.16 -3.20 3.33
N ARG A 129 -21.29 -2.84 2.75
CA ARG A 129 -22.03 -1.68 3.20
C ARG A 129 -22.69 -2.08 4.51
N ILE A 130 -22.49 -1.26 5.54
CA ILE A 130 -23.35 -1.28 6.71
C ILE A 130 -24.74 -1.06 6.14
N ARG A 131 -25.57 -2.11 6.10
CA ARG A 131 -26.98 -1.93 5.75
C ARG A 131 -27.59 -1.13 6.87
N ASP A 132 -28.50 -0.22 6.53
CA ASP A 132 -29.39 0.35 7.54
C ASP A 132 -30.04 -0.81 8.30
N SER A 133 -30.27 -0.62 9.60
CA SER A 133 -31.02 -1.58 10.40
C SER A 133 -32.31 -1.96 9.64
N PRO A 134 -32.73 -3.23 9.67
CA PRO A 134 -33.91 -3.66 8.93
C PRO A 134 -35.06 -2.67 9.18
N VAL A 135 -35.57 -2.10 8.08
CA VAL A 135 -36.73 -1.22 8.12
C VAL A 135 -37.91 -2.13 8.35
N ASP A 136 -38.44 -2.09 9.58
CA ASP A 136 -39.63 -2.83 9.94
C ASP A 136 -40.84 -2.08 9.39
N TYR A 137 -41.43 -2.61 8.32
CA TYR A 137 -42.59 -2.03 7.64
C TYR A 137 -43.91 -2.48 8.26
N ASN A 138 -43.89 -3.26 9.34
CA ASN A 138 -45.10 -3.69 10.00
C ASN A 138 -45.69 -2.51 10.80
N PRO A 139 -46.84 -1.94 10.37
CA PRO A 139 -47.44 -0.79 11.06
C PRO A 139 -47.91 -1.14 12.48
N ASN A 140 -48.01 -2.43 12.82
CA ASN A 140 -48.49 -2.91 14.11
C ASN A 140 -47.38 -3.12 15.16
N ILE A 141 -46.10 -2.95 14.80
CA ILE A 141 -44.99 -3.07 15.76
C ILE A 141 -44.80 -1.71 16.45
N MET A 142 -45.33 -1.59 17.67
CA MET A 142 -45.14 -0.41 18.51
C MET A 142 -43.65 -0.11 18.69
N ARG A 143 -43.23 1.17 18.56
CA ARG A 143 -41.82 1.62 18.67
C ARG A 143 -41.06 1.04 19.88
N ALA A 144 -41.75 0.81 21.00
CA ALA A 144 -41.17 0.26 22.22
C ALA A 144 -40.72 -1.21 22.12
N ARG A 145 -41.38 -2.04 21.29
CA ARG A 145 -41.01 -3.47 21.13
C ARG A 145 -39.78 -3.69 20.23
N LYS A 146 -39.36 -2.66 19.47
CA LYS A 146 -38.19 -2.73 18.58
C LYS A 146 -36.86 -2.87 19.31
N PHE A 147 -36.80 -2.47 20.58
CA PHE A 147 -35.59 -2.51 21.41
C PHE A 147 -35.52 -3.72 22.35
N LEU A 148 -36.57 -4.55 22.39
CA LEU A 148 -36.55 -5.79 23.15
C LEU A 148 -35.81 -6.87 22.34
N PRO A 149 -34.81 -7.56 22.92
CA PRO A 149 -34.17 -8.69 22.26
C PRO A 149 -35.23 -9.74 21.90
N SER A 150 -35.12 -10.36 20.72
CA SER A 150 -36.06 -11.38 20.23
C SER A 150 -36.09 -12.68 21.06
N HIS A 151 -35.41 -12.69 22.21
CA HIS A 151 -35.23 -13.82 23.12
C HIS A 151 -36.09 -13.67 24.38
N PHE A 152 -36.79 -12.53 24.54
CA PHE A 152 -37.63 -12.24 25.71
C PHE A 152 -39.15 -12.39 25.49
N GLY A 153 -39.58 -12.97 24.36
CA GLY A 153 -41.00 -13.30 24.10
C GLY A 153 -41.45 -12.92 22.70
#